data_AF-M6Q5Y3-F1
#
_entry.id   AF-M6Q5Y3-F1
#
_cell.length_a   1.000
_cell.length_b   1.000
_cell.length_c   1.000
_cell.angle_alpha   90.00
_cell.angle_beta   90.00
_cell.angle_gamma   90.00
#
_symmetry.space_group_name_H-M   'P 1'
#
loop_
_entity.id
_entity.type
_entity.pdbx_description
1 polymer ?
#
loop_
_entity_poly.entity_id
_entity_poly.type
_entity_poly.pdbx_seq_one_letter_code
_entity_poly.pdbx_strand_id
1 'polypeptide(L)'
;MNCYLFATACTVYNIPLAHISGGEITQGSQDNQIRHALTKLAHIHFPATEEYKENIMSLGEEEWRICVSGEPGLDLLKNMNFLPKSELYEMLGLNLEKKLIICTFHPETISNRIIPAFVKKVLEEIVNVTNYQILITASNIDRGGREINNLSEQMA
;
A
#
# COMPACT_ATOMS: atom_id res chain seq x y z
N MET A 1 1.31 5.43 -10.61
CA MET A 1 1.56 6.12 -11.91
C MET A 1 0.43 7.06 -12.35
N ASN A 2 -0.85 6.68 -12.23
CA ASN A 2 -1.97 7.52 -12.71
C ASN A 2 -2.13 8.87 -11.97
N CYS A 3 -1.81 8.92 -10.68
CA CYS A 3 -1.87 10.14 -9.87
C CYS A 3 -0.93 11.25 -10.39
N TYR A 4 0.28 10.90 -10.84
CA TYR A 4 1.25 11.86 -11.37
C TYR A 4 0.77 12.52 -12.68
N LEU A 5 0.17 11.73 -13.58
CA LEU A 5 -0.42 12.26 -14.82
C LEU A 5 -1.57 13.23 -14.51
N PHE A 6 -2.42 12.87 -13.55
CA PHE A 6 -3.53 13.74 -13.14
C PHE A 6 -3.02 15.05 -12.50
N ALA A 7 -2.04 14.96 -11.61
CA ALA A 7 -1.45 16.14 -10.97
C ALA A 7 -0.81 17.09 -11.97
N THR A 8 -0.03 16.56 -12.93
CA THR A 8 0.58 17.39 -13.97
C THR A 8 -0.47 18.04 -14.88
N ALA A 9 -1.54 17.34 -15.23
CA ALA A 9 -2.67 17.94 -15.94
C ALA A 9 -3.33 19.08 -15.15
N CYS A 10 -3.63 18.87 -13.86
CA CYS A 10 -4.18 19.92 -13.00
C CYS A 10 -3.28 21.15 -12.94
N THR A 11 -1.96 20.98 -12.82
CA THR A 11 -1.00 22.10 -12.86
C THR A 11 -1.10 22.88 -14.16
N VAL A 12 -1.18 22.22 -15.32
CA VAL A 12 -1.31 22.89 -16.64
C VAL A 12 -2.63 23.67 -16.75
N TYR A 13 -3.72 23.14 -16.18
CA TYR A 13 -5.03 23.79 -16.21
C TYR A 13 -5.30 24.73 -15.03
N ASN A 14 -4.29 25.02 -14.19
CA ASN A 14 -4.42 25.84 -12.98
C ASN A 14 -5.52 25.37 -12.03
N ILE A 15 -5.68 24.05 -11.91
CA ILE A 15 -6.62 23.42 -10.98
C ILE A 15 -5.88 23.18 -9.66
N PRO A 16 -6.34 23.74 -8.53
CA PRO A 16 -5.74 23.51 -7.23
C PRO A 16 -5.74 22.02 -6.86
N LEU A 17 -4.65 21.58 -6.24
CA LEU A 17 -4.42 20.19 -5.85
C LEU A 17 -4.30 20.08 -4.33
N ALA A 18 -5.06 19.15 -3.74
CA ALA A 18 -4.89 18.70 -2.37
C ALA A 18 -4.17 17.35 -2.37
N HIS A 19 -3.06 17.25 -1.64
CA HIS A 19 -2.28 16.01 -1.57
C HIS A 19 -2.39 15.39 -0.18
N ILE A 20 -2.88 14.16 -0.16
CA ILE A 20 -3.02 13.32 1.03
C ILE A 20 -1.84 12.34 1.06
N SER A 21 -1.38 11.96 2.26
CA SER A 21 -0.29 10.97 2.45
C SER A 21 1.07 11.42 1.85
N GLY A 22 1.26 12.74 1.72
CA GLY A 22 2.56 13.33 1.41
C GLY A 22 3.53 13.20 2.60
N GLY A 23 4.84 13.29 2.34
CA GLY A 23 5.86 13.27 3.39
C GLY A 23 6.24 11.88 3.92
N GLU A 24 5.52 10.84 3.55
CA GLU A 24 5.88 9.46 3.87
C GLU A 24 7.19 9.03 3.20
N ILE A 25 7.84 8.02 3.77
CA ILE A 25 9.06 7.39 3.23
C ILE A 25 8.83 5.88 3.08
N THR A 26 8.86 5.41 1.84
CA THR A 26 8.79 4.01 1.45
C THR A 26 10.10 3.58 0.81
N GLN A 27 10.97 2.93 1.58
CA GLN A 27 12.26 2.44 1.08
C GLN A 27 12.05 1.38 0.00
N GLY A 28 12.92 1.37 -1.02
CA GLY A 28 12.84 0.39 -2.11
C GLY A 28 11.74 0.63 -3.15
N SER A 29 10.92 1.69 -2.99
CA SER A 29 9.87 2.03 -3.96
C SER A 29 10.13 3.33 -4.74
N GLN A 30 9.90 3.28 -6.05
CA GLN A 30 9.83 4.47 -6.93
C GLN A 30 8.74 5.45 -6.47
N ASP A 31 7.80 4.99 -5.66
CA ASP A 31 6.73 5.80 -5.08
C ASP A 31 7.26 6.98 -4.28
N ASN A 32 8.46 6.91 -3.68
CA ASN A 32 9.06 8.07 -3.01
C ASN A 32 9.26 9.24 -3.95
N GLN A 33 9.82 8.98 -5.14
CA GLN A 33 10.08 10.05 -6.13
C GLN A 33 8.77 10.64 -6.63
N ILE A 34 7.78 9.79 -6.91
CA ILE A 34 6.44 10.21 -7.34
C ILE A 34 5.77 11.02 -6.23
N ARG A 35 5.82 10.57 -4.97
CA ARG A 35 5.23 11.25 -3.82
C ARG A 35 5.83 12.63 -3.60
N HIS A 36 7.16 12.76 -3.68
CA HIS A 36 7.81 14.07 -3.57
C HIS A 36 7.45 15.00 -4.73
N ALA A 37 7.39 14.48 -5.96
CA ALA A 37 6.94 15.26 -7.10
C ALA A 37 5.48 15.73 -6.94
N LEU A 38 4.59 14.86 -6.47
CA LEU A 38 3.21 15.21 -6.15
C LEU A 38 3.12 16.26 -5.05
N THR A 39 3.93 16.17 -3.99
CA THR A 39 4.05 17.22 -2.98
C THR A 39 4.42 18.56 -3.62
N LYS A 40 5.38 18.62 -4.54
CA LYS A 40 5.73 19.91 -5.18
C LYS A 40 4.66 20.45 -6.13
N LEU A 41 3.83 19.59 -6.71
CA LEU A 41 2.72 20.02 -7.58
C LEU A 41 1.47 20.44 -6.79
N ALA A 42 1.33 19.97 -5.56
CA ALA A 42 0.15 20.20 -4.73
C ALA A 42 0.14 21.59 -4.11
N HIS A 43 -1.06 22.12 -3.84
CA HIS A 43 -1.29 23.47 -3.29
C HIS A 43 -1.53 23.43 -1.78
N ILE A 44 -2.16 22.36 -1.29
CA ILE A 44 -2.42 22.12 0.15
C ILE A 44 -2.16 20.65 0.46
N HIS A 45 -1.70 20.38 1.68
CA HIS A 45 -1.17 19.09 2.10
C HIS A 45 -1.89 18.58 3.35
N PHE A 46 -2.21 17.30 3.33
CA PHE A 46 -2.89 16.58 4.40
C PHE A 46 -2.08 15.34 4.83
N PRO A 47 -0.92 15.53 5.49
CA PRO A 47 -0.14 14.41 6.02
C PRO A 47 -0.83 13.70 7.19
N ALA A 48 -0.52 12.43 7.35
CA ALA A 48 -1.08 11.61 8.43
C ALA A 48 -0.46 11.90 9.81
N THR A 49 0.78 12.37 9.88
CA THR A 49 1.52 12.59 11.13
C THR A 49 2.32 13.90 11.10
N GLU A 50 2.73 14.37 12.28
CA GLU A 50 3.65 15.52 12.41
C GLU A 50 5.01 15.25 11.75
N GLU A 51 5.53 14.02 11.86
CA GLU A 51 6.77 13.61 11.17
C GLU A 51 6.66 13.80 9.65
N TYR A 52 5.52 13.45 9.06
CA TYR A 52 5.32 13.62 7.62
C TYR A 52 5.13 15.09 7.23
N LYS A 53 4.56 15.91 8.12
CA LYS A 53 4.56 17.38 7.95
C LYS A 53 5.99 17.92 7.91
N GLU A 54 6.88 17.50 8.83
CA GLU A 54 8.28 17.92 8.85
C GLU A 54 9.00 17.55 7.54
N ASN A 55 8.76 16.33 7.03
CA ASN A 55 9.30 15.90 5.74
C ASN A 55 8.79 16.78 4.60
N ILE A 56 7.49 17.14 4.57
CA ILE A 56 6.93 18.05 3.57
C ILE A 56 7.56 19.45 3.68
N MET A 57 7.72 19.98 4.89
CA MET A 57 8.38 21.27 5.12
C MET A 57 9.84 21.26 4.65
N SER A 58 10.55 20.14 4.84
CA SER A 58 11.93 19.97 4.35
C SER A 58 12.04 20.00 2.82
N LEU A 59 10.94 19.71 2.10
CA LEU A 59 10.82 19.87 0.63
C LEU A 59 10.50 21.32 0.21
N GLY A 60 10.45 22.24 1.17
CA GLY A 60 10.26 23.67 0.96
C GLY A 60 8.81 24.12 0.82
N GLU A 61 7.85 23.34 1.31
CA GLU A 61 6.44 23.77 1.41
C GLU A 61 6.21 24.64 2.65
N GLU A 62 5.37 25.67 2.53
CA GLU A 62 5.06 26.56 3.65
C GLU A 62 4.11 25.90 4.66
N GLU A 63 4.37 26.13 5.96
CA GLU A 63 3.62 25.52 7.06
C GLU A 63 2.10 25.76 6.98
N TRP A 64 1.67 26.96 6.57
CA TRP A 64 0.25 27.31 6.47
C TRP A 64 -0.54 26.45 5.46
N ARG A 65 0.16 25.78 4.54
CA ARG A 65 -0.43 24.91 3.52
C ARG A 65 -0.59 23.47 4.00
N ILE A 66 -0.10 23.14 5.20
CA ILE A 66 0.01 21.78 5.70
C ILE A 66 -0.89 21.61 6.92
N CYS A 67 -1.83 20.67 6.83
CA CYS A 67 -2.74 20.33 7.93
C CYS A 67 -2.59 18.84 8.25
N VAL A 68 -2.03 18.51 9.42
CA VAL A 68 -1.94 17.11 9.87
C VAL A 68 -3.36 16.63 10.20
N SER A 69 -3.88 15.72 9.38
CA SER A 69 -5.29 15.28 9.43
C SER A 69 -5.46 13.80 9.77
N GLY A 70 -4.37 13.06 9.92
CA GLY A 70 -4.43 11.60 10.01
C GLY A 70 -4.65 10.92 8.64
N GLU A 71 -4.85 9.61 8.67
CA GLU A 71 -5.05 8.78 7.48
C GLU A 71 -6.55 8.53 7.26
N PRO A 72 -7.16 9.07 6.17
CA PRO A 72 -8.58 8.89 5.87
C PRO A 72 -9.03 7.43 5.82
N GLY A 73 -8.13 6.51 5.44
CA GLY A 73 -8.42 5.07 5.46
C GLY A 73 -8.85 4.55 6.84
N LEU A 74 -8.37 5.15 7.94
CA LEU A 74 -8.73 4.75 9.30
C LEU A 74 -10.14 5.19 9.70
N ASP A 75 -10.65 6.28 9.11
CA ASP A 75 -12.02 6.73 9.37
C ASP A 75 -13.05 5.82 8.69
N LEU A 76 -12.68 5.22 7.56
CA LEU A 76 -13.50 4.17 6.95
C LEU A 76 -13.63 2.97 7.89
N LEU A 77 -12.54 2.52 8.52
CA LEU A 77 -12.58 1.38 9.43
C LEU A 77 -13.55 1.55 10.61
N LYS A 78 -13.71 2.77 11.12
CA LYS A 78 -14.67 3.05 12.22
C LYS A 78 -16.13 2.84 11.82
N ASN A 79 -16.44 3.00 10.53
CA ASN A 79 -17.81 2.98 10.01
C ASN A 79 -18.11 1.73 9.18
N MET A 80 -17.15 0.81 9.05
CA MET A 80 -17.35 -0.44 8.31
C MET A 80 -18.16 -1.44 9.12
N ASN A 81 -19.19 -1.99 8.48
CA ASN A 81 -19.87 -3.17 8.98
C ASN A 81 -19.03 -4.41 8.60
N PHE A 82 -18.41 -5.03 9.59
CA PHE A 82 -17.63 -6.24 9.38
C PHE A 82 -18.53 -7.46 9.30
N LEU A 83 -18.22 -8.38 8.37
CA LEU A 83 -18.86 -9.69 8.35
C LEU A 83 -18.50 -10.47 9.62
N PRO A 84 -19.44 -11.25 10.19
CA PRO A 84 -19.12 -12.22 11.20
C PRO A 84 -17.99 -13.14 10.72
N LYS A 85 -17.06 -13.45 11.63
CA LYS A 85 -15.89 -14.29 11.31
C LYS A 85 -16.30 -15.62 10.66
N SER A 86 -17.38 -16.25 11.13
CA SER A 86 -17.88 -17.51 10.57
C SER A 86 -18.31 -17.39 9.11
N GLU A 87 -19.02 -16.32 8.77
CA GLU A 87 -19.50 -16.06 7.40
C GLU A 87 -18.32 -15.78 6.47
N LEU A 88 -17.36 -14.96 6.89
CA LEU A 88 -16.15 -14.70 6.11
C LEU A 88 -15.35 -15.98 5.86
N TYR A 89 -15.21 -16.84 6.87
CA TYR A 89 -14.48 -18.10 6.73
C TYR A 89 -15.20 -19.06 5.78
N GLU A 90 -16.53 -19.16 5.87
CA GLU A 90 -17.33 -19.96 4.95
C GLU A 90 -17.21 -19.46 3.51
N MET A 91 -17.32 -18.15 3.28
CA MET A 91 -17.18 -17.52 1.96
C MET A 91 -15.80 -17.77 1.32
N LEU A 92 -14.75 -17.83 2.14
CA LEU A 92 -13.38 -18.05 1.70
C LEU A 92 -12.94 -19.52 1.74
N GLY A 93 -13.81 -20.46 2.14
CA GLY A 93 -13.46 -21.87 2.29
C GLY A 93 -12.42 -22.15 3.39
N LEU A 94 -12.33 -21.30 4.40
CA LEU A 94 -11.36 -21.38 5.50
C LEU A 94 -11.92 -22.19 6.68
N ASN A 95 -11.03 -22.85 7.42
CA ASN A 95 -11.38 -23.64 8.60
C ASN A 95 -11.33 -22.79 9.88
N LEU A 96 -12.47 -22.63 10.58
CA LEU A 96 -12.56 -21.82 11.80
C LEU A 96 -11.68 -22.31 12.96
N GLU A 97 -11.38 -23.62 13.02
CA GLU A 97 -10.56 -24.25 14.06
C GLU A 97 -9.06 -24.07 13.81
N LYS A 98 -8.66 -23.68 12.59
CA LYS A 98 -7.27 -23.41 12.25
C LYS A 98 -6.95 -21.93 12.40
N LYS A 99 -5.79 -21.63 12.99
CA LYS A 99 -5.23 -20.28 12.97
C LYS A 99 -4.90 -19.88 11.53
N LEU A 100 -5.05 -18.60 11.22
CA LEU A 100 -4.93 -18.03 9.89
C LEU A 100 -3.73 -17.08 9.83
N ILE A 101 -2.92 -17.20 8.78
CA ILE A 101 -1.93 -16.21 8.37
C ILE A 101 -2.46 -15.56 7.10
N ILE A 102 -2.45 -14.22 7.05
CA ILE A 102 -2.79 -13.46 5.85
C ILE A 102 -1.49 -12.90 5.28
N CYS A 103 -1.22 -13.14 4.00
CA CYS A 103 -0.02 -12.69 3.33
C CYS A 103 -0.37 -11.89 2.07
N THR A 104 0.37 -10.80 1.85
CA THR A 104 0.32 -10.00 0.63
C THR A 104 1.75 -9.66 0.24
N PHE A 105 2.15 -10.01 -0.98
CA PHE A 105 3.50 -9.74 -1.48
C PHE A 105 3.43 -8.76 -2.65
N HIS A 106 4.16 -7.65 -2.56
CA HIS A 106 4.26 -6.63 -3.63
C HIS A 106 5.68 -6.52 -4.13
N PRO A 107 5.91 -6.49 -5.45
CA PRO A 107 7.25 -6.38 -6.01
C PRO A 107 7.94 -5.09 -5.54
N GLU A 108 9.22 -5.19 -5.19
CA GLU A 108 10.04 -4.01 -4.92
C GLU A 108 10.37 -3.31 -6.26
N THR A 109 9.97 -2.04 -6.39
CA THR A 109 10.00 -1.34 -7.68
C THR A 109 11.36 -0.74 -8.03
N ILE A 110 12.25 -0.48 -7.06
CA ILE A 110 13.61 0.05 -7.33
C ILE A 110 14.58 -1.09 -7.67
N SER A 111 14.60 -2.15 -6.89
CA SER A 111 15.52 -3.27 -7.09
C SER A 111 15.04 -4.22 -8.20
N ASN A 112 13.75 -4.17 -8.55
CA ASN A 112 13.09 -5.12 -9.45
C ASN A 112 13.27 -6.58 -8.98
N ARG A 113 13.47 -6.79 -7.68
CA ARG A 113 13.79 -8.08 -7.05
C ARG A 113 12.70 -8.48 -6.05
N ILE A 114 11.55 -8.90 -6.54
CA ILE A 114 10.93 -10.06 -5.90
C ILE A 114 11.19 -11.25 -6.79
N ILE A 115 12.08 -12.11 -6.31
CA ILE A 115 12.36 -13.39 -6.92
C ILE A 115 11.20 -14.29 -6.51
N PRO A 116 10.42 -14.86 -7.43
CA PRO A 116 9.37 -15.83 -7.10
C PRO A 116 9.88 -16.94 -6.16
N ALA A 117 11.17 -17.31 -6.27
CA ALA A 117 11.82 -18.23 -5.35
C ALA A 117 11.81 -17.78 -3.88
N PHE A 118 11.90 -16.47 -3.59
CA PHE A 118 11.81 -15.96 -2.21
C PHE A 118 10.39 -16.14 -1.66
N VAL A 119 9.37 -15.72 -2.42
CA VAL A 119 7.96 -15.88 -2.02
C VAL A 119 7.65 -17.36 -1.80
N LYS A 120 8.06 -18.22 -2.74
CA LYS A 120 7.92 -19.67 -2.64
C LYS A 120 8.56 -20.21 -1.37
N LYS A 121 9.82 -19.85 -1.11
CA LYS A 121 10.56 -20.29 0.06
C LYS A 121 9.90 -19.83 1.36
N VAL A 122 9.44 -18.58 1.45
CA VAL A 122 8.73 -18.08 2.63
C VAL A 122 7.46 -18.89 2.89
N LEU A 123 6.66 -19.12 1.84
CA LEU A 123 5.43 -19.90 1.96
C LEU A 123 5.70 -21.37 2.35
N GLU A 124 6.69 -22.01 1.72
CA GLU A 124 7.11 -23.38 2.07
C GLU A 124 7.57 -23.48 3.53
N GLU A 125 8.37 -22.53 4.00
CA GLU A 125 8.82 -22.51 5.39
C GLU A 125 7.65 -22.32 6.38
N ILE A 126 6.70 -21.42 6.08
CA ILE A 126 5.51 -21.22 6.93
C ILE A 126 4.67 -22.50 7.02
N VAL A 127 4.47 -23.20 5.90
CA VAL A 127 3.75 -24.49 5.86
C VAL A 127 4.49 -25.57 6.64
N ASN A 128 5.83 -25.59 6.58
CA ASN A 128 6.64 -26.61 7.27
C ASN A 128 6.70 -26.40 8.79
N VAL A 129 6.68 -25.14 9.27
CA VAL A 129 6.84 -24.83 10.70
C VAL A 129 5.53 -24.61 11.45
N THR A 130 4.40 -24.51 10.74
CA THR A 130 3.09 -24.24 11.36
C THR A 130 1.99 -25.15 10.82
N ASN A 131 0.97 -25.43 11.64
CA ASN A 131 -0.30 -26.03 11.19
C ASN A 131 -1.35 -24.95 10.84
N TYR A 132 -0.91 -23.74 10.48
CA TYR A 132 -1.81 -22.63 10.20
C TYR A 132 -2.26 -22.71 8.74
N GLN A 133 -3.47 -22.24 8.47
CA GLN A 133 -3.90 -22.02 7.09
C GLN A 133 -3.41 -20.64 6.63
N ILE A 134 -3.15 -20.50 5.33
CA ILE A 134 -2.60 -19.27 4.76
C ILE A 134 -3.58 -18.73 3.73
N LEU A 135 -3.98 -17.47 3.88
CA LEU A 135 -4.72 -16.71 2.88
C LEU A 135 -3.74 -15.76 2.19
N ILE A 136 -3.57 -15.92 0.88
CA ILE A 136 -2.73 -15.05 0.07
C ILE A 136 -3.64 -14.10 -0.70
N THR A 137 -3.44 -12.79 -0.55
CA THR A 137 -4.12 -11.80 -1.38
C THR A 137 -3.26 -11.43 -2.59
N ALA A 138 -3.91 -11.09 -3.70
CA ALA A 138 -3.22 -10.71 -4.93
C ALA A 138 -2.27 -9.52 -4.72
N SER A 139 -1.15 -9.57 -5.41
CA SER A 139 -0.20 -8.48 -5.57
C SER A 139 -0.81 -7.31 -6.35
N ASN A 140 -0.09 -6.20 -6.36
CA ASN A 140 -0.47 -5.00 -7.08
C ASN A 140 -0.14 -5.17 -8.57
N ILE A 141 -0.43 -4.13 -9.36
CA ILE A 141 -0.25 -4.16 -10.81
C ILE A 141 1.17 -3.76 -11.27
N ASP A 142 2.11 -3.60 -10.34
CA ASP A 142 3.47 -3.23 -10.67
C ASP A 142 4.20 -4.39 -11.38
N ARG A 143 5.32 -4.07 -12.03
CA ARG A 143 6.15 -5.10 -12.69
C ARG A 143 6.60 -6.14 -11.66
N GLY A 144 6.35 -7.42 -11.94
CA GLY A 144 6.58 -8.52 -10.98
C GLY A 144 5.34 -8.98 -10.23
N GLY A 145 4.27 -8.17 -10.17
CA GLY A 145 3.04 -8.52 -9.45
C GLY A 145 2.30 -9.71 -10.07
N ARG A 146 2.31 -9.82 -11.40
CA ARG A 146 1.69 -10.96 -12.12
C ARG A 146 2.44 -12.27 -11.84
N GLU A 147 3.76 -12.21 -11.80
CA GLU A 147 4.62 -13.35 -11.50
C GLU A 147 4.38 -13.87 -10.07
N ILE A 148 4.20 -12.95 -9.11
CA ILE A 148 3.80 -13.30 -7.74
C ILE A 148 2.42 -13.97 -7.73
N ASN A 149 1.43 -13.38 -8.41
CA ASN A 149 0.07 -13.93 -8.45
C ASN A 149 0.03 -15.33 -9.07
N ASN A 150 0.69 -15.52 -10.21
CA ASN A 150 0.78 -16.83 -10.87
C ASN A 150 1.44 -17.88 -9.97
N LEU A 151 2.47 -17.50 -9.21
CA LEU A 151 3.11 -18.40 -8.24
C LEU A 151 2.14 -18.76 -7.11
N SER A 152 1.42 -17.77 -6.56
CA SER A 152 0.44 -18.01 -5.48
C SER A 152 -0.70 -18.92 -5.94
N GLU A 153 -1.18 -18.77 -7.17
CA GLU A 153 -2.20 -19.66 -7.76
C GLU A 153 -1.70 -21.10 -7.94
N GLN A 154 -0.41 -21.30 -8.25
CA GLN A 154 0.18 -22.65 -8.36
C GLN A 154 0.36 -23.35 -7.00
N MET A 155 0.35 -22.59 -5.90
CA MET A 155 0.53 -23.09 -4.54
C MET A 155 -0.78 -23.28 -3.78
N ALA A 156 -1.89 -22.78 -4.32
CA ALA A 156 -3.25 -22.94 -3.79
C ALA A 156 -3.86 -24.28 -4.19
#